data_AF-A0A497KEU5-F1
#
_entry.id   AF-A0A497KEU5-F1
#
_cell.length_a   1.000
_cell.length_b   1.000
_cell.length_c   1.000
_cell.angle_alpha   90.00
_cell.angle_beta   90.00
_cell.angle_gamma   90.00
#
_symmetry.space_group_name_H-M   'P 1'
#
loop_
_entity.id
_entity.type
_entity.pdbx_description
1 polymer ?
#
loop_
_entity_poly.entity_id
_entity_poly.type
_entity_poly.pdbx_seq_one_letter_code
_entity_poly.pdbx_strand_id
1 'polypeptide(L)' 'VKDFIKKGGDVFAKHVEEADVNIRPKDEVVVVDKSDNILAVGKAILSGKEMKFFKRGVAVKVKHGIEE' A
#
# COMPACT_ATOMS: atom_id res chain seq x y z
N VAL A 1 2.50 -10.16 7.18
CA VAL A 1 2.31 -9.32 5.96
C VAL A 1 3.29 -8.15 5.93
N LYS A 2 3.44 -7.39 7.03
CA LYS A 2 4.38 -6.26 7.09
C LYS A 2 5.79 -6.64 6.62
N ASP A 3 6.34 -7.78 7.07
CA ASP A 3 7.69 -8.24 6.66
C ASP A 3 7.83 -8.50 5.16
N PHE A 4 6.74 -8.88 4.47
CA PHE A 4 6.77 -9.05 3.02
C PHE A 4 6.83 -7.69 2.31
N ILE A 5 6.08 -6.71 2.81
CA ILE A 5 6.05 -5.35 2.26
C ILE A 5 7.41 -4.68 2.46
N LYS A 6 8.00 -4.82 3.64
CA LYS A 6 9.33 -4.27 3.96
C LYS A 6 10.45 -4.81 3.07
N LYS A 7 10.30 -6.03 2.56
CA LYS A 7 11.24 -6.67 1.62
C LYS A 7 10.91 -6.41 0.14
N GLY A 8 10.04 -5.44 -0.16
CA GLY A 8 9.68 -5.06 -1.52
C GLY A 8 8.44 -5.76 -2.10
N GLY A 9 7.69 -6.52 -1.29
CA GLY A 9 6.46 -7.18 -1.74
C GLY A 9 5.29 -6.22 -1.93
N ASP A 10 4.52 -6.41 -3.01
CA ASP A 10 3.33 -5.61 -3.32
C ASP A 10 2.24 -5.67 -2.24
N VAL A 11 1.48 -4.58 -2.10
CA VAL A 11 0.37 -4.48 -1.14
C VAL A 11 -0.92 -4.89 -1.80
N PHE A 12 -1.59 -5.92 -1.26
CA PHE A 12 -2.90 -6.37 -1.72
C PHE A 12 -4.04 -5.63 -1.00
N ALA A 13 -5.12 -5.33 -1.71
CA ALA A 13 -6.26 -4.57 -1.19
C ALA A 13 -6.91 -5.19 0.06
N LYS A 14 -6.93 -6.54 0.14
CA LYS A 14 -7.44 -7.25 1.33
C LYS A 14 -6.70 -6.94 2.63
N HIS A 15 -5.47 -6.42 2.55
CA HIS A 15 -4.64 -6.08 3.70
C HIS A 15 -4.66 -4.59 4.03
N VAL A 16 -5.31 -3.75 3.21
CA VAL A 16 -5.47 -2.33 3.49
C VAL A 16 -6.65 -2.14 4.43
N GLU A 17 -6.39 -1.54 5.59
CA GLU A 17 -7.43 -1.17 6.55
C GLU A 17 -7.97 0.22 6.22
N GLU A 18 -7.07 1.18 6.00
CA GLU A 18 -7.37 2.56 5.64
C GLU A 18 -6.39 3.10 4.59
N ALA A 19 -6.84 4.08 3.82
CA ALA A 19 -6.04 4.82 2.85
C ALA A 19 -6.62 6.24 2.70
N ASP A 20 -5.77 7.23 2.40
CA ASP A 20 -6.22 8.60 2.14
C ASP A 20 -7.18 8.62 0.93
N VAL A 21 -8.37 9.18 1.13
CA VAL A 21 -9.44 9.27 0.12
C VAL A 21 -9.04 10.07 -1.12
N ASN A 22 -7.99 10.88 -1.03
CA ASN A 22 -7.48 11.69 -2.13
C ASN A 22 -6.50 10.92 -3.04
N ILE A 23 -6.00 9.75 -2.61
CA ILE A 23 -5.10 8.92 -3.42
C ILE A 23 -5.81 8.50 -4.70
N ARG A 24 -5.15 8.78 -5.83
CA ARG A 24 -5.57 8.36 -7.16
C ARG A 24 -4.65 7.27 -7.69
N PRO A 25 -5.14 6.42 -8.61
CA PRO A 25 -4.28 5.51 -9.33
C PRO A 25 -3.13 6.26 -9.97
N LYS A 26 -1.92 5.68 -9.88
CA LYS A 26 -0.63 6.22 -10.32
C LYS A 26 0.02 7.26 -9.39
N ASP A 27 -0.60 7.63 -8.27
CA ASP A 27 0.08 8.46 -7.27
C ASP A 27 1.24 7.70 -6.61
N GLU A 28 2.28 8.44 -6.23
CA GLU A 28 3.29 7.92 -5.31
C GLU A 28 2.72 7.91 -3.90
N VAL A 29 2.85 6.79 -3.20
CA VAL A 29 2.27 6.59 -1.88
C VAL A 29 3.29 5.98 -0.93
N VAL A 30 3.16 6.34 0.34
CA VAL A 30 3.89 5.73 1.45
C VAL A 30 3.00 4.68 2.09
N VAL A 31 3.53 3.47 2.26
CA VAL A 31 2.83 2.39 2.95
C VAL A 31 3.29 2.39 4.39
N VAL A 32 2.34 2.57 5.31
CA VAL A 32 2.58 2.59 6.75
C VAL A 32 1.82 1.47 7.44
N ASP A 33 2.19 1.18 8.68
CA ASP A 33 1.38 0.36 9.57
C ASP A 33 0.47 1.17 10.50
N LYS A 34 -0.31 0.50 11.35
CA LYS A 34 -1.23 1.13 12.30
C LYS A 34 -0.57 2.08 13.31
N SER A 35 0.74 1.98 13.48
CA SER A 35 1.53 2.83 14.37
C SER A 35 2.28 3.91 13.59
N ASP A 36 1.89 4.14 12.33
CA ASP A 36 2.47 5.11 11.41
C ASP A 36 3.96 4.86 11.08
N ASN A 37 4.43 3.61 11.28
CA ASN A 37 5.77 3.22 10.87
C ASN A 37 5.80 2.97 9.36
N ILE A 38 6.77 3.57 8.68
CA ILE A 38 6.99 3.37 7.24
C ILE A 38 7.44 1.93 6.97
N LEU A 39 6.78 1.29 6.01
CA LEU A 39 7.10 -0.05 5.54
C LEU A 39 7.70 -0.05 4.13
N ALA A 40 7.20 0.81 3.25
CA ALA A 40 7.62 0.87 1.86
C ALA A 40 7.14 2.16 1.17
N VAL A 41 7.70 2.43 0.00
CA VAL A 41 7.17 3.41 -0.96
C VAL A 41 6.81 2.71 -2.27
N GLY A 42 5.77 3.23 -2.94
CA GLY A 42 5.29 2.60 -4.16
C GLY A 42 4.29 3.45 -4.92
N LYS A 43 3.70 2.83 -5.94
CA LYS A 43 2.71 3.47 -6.81
C LYS A 43 1.33 2.89 -6.57
N ALA A 44 0.35 3.76 -6.33
CA ALA A 44 -1.04 3.35 -6.16
C ALA A 44 -1.58 2.73 -7.46
N ILE A 45 -2.21 1.56 -7.34
CA ILE A 45 -2.93 0.90 -8.44
C ILE A 45 -4.44 1.20 -8.33
N LEU A 46 -4.93 1.32 -7.11
CA LEU A 46 -6.31 1.67 -6.79
C LEU A 46 -6.38 3.10 -6.22
N SER A 47 -7.55 3.73 -6.29
CA SER A 47 -7.83 4.93 -5.48
C SER A 47 -7.94 4.58 -4.00
N GLY A 48 -7.76 5.55 -3.11
CA GLY A 48 -7.88 5.31 -1.66
C GLY A 48 -9.24 4.74 -1.25
N LYS A 49 -10.32 5.17 -1.91
CA LYS A 49 -11.67 4.60 -1.70
C LYS A 49 -11.73 3.13 -2.11
N GLU A 50 -11.21 2.79 -3.28
CA GLU A 50 -11.18 1.40 -3.76
C GLU A 50 -10.29 0.50 -2.89
N MET A 51 -9.16 1.00 -2.40
CA MET A 51 -8.28 0.25 -1.50
C MET A 51 -9.02 -0.21 -0.23
N LYS A 52 -9.92 0.61 0.32
CA LYS A 52 -10.73 0.27 1.50
C LYS A 52 -11.85 -0.73 1.17
N PHE A 53 -12.48 -0.60 0.00
CA PHE A 53 -13.63 -1.42 -0.39
C PHE A 53 -13.23 -2.80 -0.96
N PHE A 54 -12.18 -2.88 -1.77
CA PHE A 54 -11.82 -4.11 -2.47
C PHE A 54 -11.10 -5.10 -1.56
N LYS A 55 -11.48 -6.38 -1.66
CA LYS A 55 -10.84 -7.51 -0.95
C LYS A 55 -10.01 -8.41 -1.88
N ARG A 56 -9.75 -7.95 -3.11
CA ARG A 56 -8.95 -8.66 -4.12
C ARG A 56 -8.16 -7.66 -4.95
N GLY A 57 -7.06 -8.13 -5.53
CA GLY A 57 -6.16 -7.32 -6.37
C GLY A 57 -5.08 -6.58 -5.59
N VAL A 58 -4.15 -6.00 -6.35
CA VAL A 58 -3.05 -5.18 -5.83
C VAL A 58 -3.55 -3.76 -5.61
N ALA A 59 -3.31 -3.21 -4.42
CA ALA A 59 -3.62 -1.84 -4.04
C ALA A 59 -2.43 -0.91 -4.34
N VAL A 60 -1.21 -1.33 -3.98
CA VAL A 60 0.02 -0.58 -4.19
C VAL A 60 1.07 -1.50 -4.78
N LYS A 61 1.66 -1.07 -5.90
CA LYS A 61 2.85 -1.72 -6.46
C LYS A 61 4.08 -1.12 -5.80
N VAL A 62 4.78 -1.91 -5.00
CA VAL A 62 5.91 -1.45 -4.20
C VAL A 62 7.11 -1.23 -5.11
N LYS A 63 7.84 -0.14 -4.87
CA LYS A 63 9.09 0.18 -5.56
C LYS A 63 10.30 -0.09 -4.69
N HIS A 64 10.22 0.32 -3.42
CA HIS A 64 11.28 0.11 -2.44
C HIS A 64 10.68 -0.22 -1.08
N GLY A 65 11.12 -1.34 -0.51
CA GLY A 65 10.88 -1.68 0.89
C GLY A 65 11.96 -1.10 1.80
N ILE A 66 11.67 -0.91 3.09
CA ILE A 66 12.67 -0.39 4.05
C ILE A 66 13.81 -1.37 4.38
N GLU A 67 13.67 -2.65 4.01
CA GLU A 67 14.63 -3.73 4.26
C GLU A 67 15.15 -4.36 2.95
N GLU A 68 14.98 -3.68 1.81
CA GLU A 68 15.49 -4.10 0.49
C GLU A 68 16.99 -3.80 0.30
#